data_AF-A0A2M8LRA1-F1
#
_entry.id   AF-A0A2M8LRA1-F1
#
_cell.length_a   1.000
_cell.length_b   1.000
_cell.length_c   1.000
_cell.angle_alpha   90.00
_cell.angle_beta   90.00
_cell.angle_gamma   90.00
#
_symmetry.space_group_name_H-M   'P 1'
#
loop_
_entity.id
_entity.type
_entity.pdbx_description
1 polymer ?
#
loop_
_entity_poly.entity_id
_entity_poly.type
_entity_poly.pdbx_seq_one_letter_code
_entity_poly.pdbx_strand_id
1 'polypeptide(L)' 'MTTDEPALSDASSWLTIGARAVDTGTGRTGVVLLLRDAAGNVHTEGIERPVRALLRCEGRREPRWWAEVGELRSAP' A
#
# COMPACT_ATOMS: atom_id res chain seq x y z
N MET A 1 -15.77 -12.52 -26.02
CA MET A 1 -14.60 -12.45 -25.11
C MET A 1 -14.87 -11.33 -24.15
N THR A 2 -15.37 -11.66 -22.97
CA THR A 2 -15.56 -10.68 -21.90
C THR A 2 -14.20 -10.55 -21.24
N THR A 3 -13.56 -9.39 -21.38
CA THR A 3 -12.37 -9.07 -20.62
C THR A 3 -12.79 -9.01 -19.17
N ASP A 4 -12.37 -10.00 -18.38
CA ASP A 4 -12.43 -9.99 -16.93
C ASP A 4 -11.51 -8.83 -16.48
N GLU A 5 -12.09 -7.64 -16.27
CA GLU A 5 -11.37 -6.60 -15.55
C GLU A 5 -11.10 -7.17 -14.15
N PRO A 6 -9.83 -7.31 -13.73
CA PRO A 6 -9.56 -7.76 -12.37
C PRO A 6 -10.23 -6.75 -11.44
N ALA A 7 -11.08 -7.25 -10.55
CA ALA A 7 -11.77 -6.46 -9.53
C ALA A 7 -10.74 -5.74 -8.63
N LEU A 8 -10.24 -4.60 -9.10
CA LEU A 8 -9.29 -3.73 -8.42
C LEU A 8 -9.98 -2.86 -7.35
N SER A 9 -11.29 -3.01 -7.17
CA SER A 9 -12.10 -2.10 -6.34
C SER A 9 -12.17 -2.46 -4.85
N ASP A 10 -11.94 -3.72 -4.45
CA ASP A 10 -12.04 -4.11 -3.02
C ASP A 10 -10.70 -4.09 -2.27
N ALA A 11 -9.57 -4.07 -2.99
CA ALA A 11 -8.25 -4.16 -2.37
C ALA A 11 -7.74 -2.81 -1.82
N SER A 12 -8.37 -1.68 -2.13
CA SER A 12 -7.87 -0.35 -1.74
C SER A 12 -8.58 0.29 -0.55
N SER A 13 -9.77 -0.20 -0.16
CA SER A 13 -10.55 0.41 0.93
C SER A 13 -9.83 0.36 2.29
N TRP A 14 -9.00 -0.66 2.52
CA TRP A 14 -8.23 -0.81 3.75
C TRP A 14 -6.90 -0.05 3.74
N LEU A 15 -6.37 0.29 2.55
CA LEU A 15 -5.05 0.87 2.40
C LEU A 15 -5.08 2.40 2.56
N THR A 16 -5.18 2.84 3.81
CA THR A 16 -5.13 4.26 4.20
C THR A 16 -3.86 4.59 4.98
N ILE A 17 -3.57 5.87 5.15
CA ILE A 17 -2.46 6.31 6.00
C ILE A 17 -2.69 5.83 7.44
N GLY A 18 -1.64 5.26 8.03
CA GLY A 18 -1.70 4.67 9.37
C GLY A 18 -2.12 3.20 9.38
N ALA A 19 -2.60 2.63 8.27
CA ALA A 19 -2.90 1.21 8.18
C ALA A 19 -1.63 0.37 8.36
N ARG A 20 -1.73 -0.74 9.12
CA ARG A 20 -0.68 -1.77 9.15
C ARG A 20 -0.83 -2.65 7.92
N ALA A 21 0.29 -2.90 7.25
CA ALA A 21 0.36 -3.72 6.06
C ALA A 21 1.57 -4.67 6.13
N VAL A 22 1.37 -5.89 5.64
CA VAL A 22 2.44 -6.82 5.33
C VAL A 22 2.81 -6.64 3.86
N ASP A 23 4.08 -6.35 3.60
CA ASP A 23 4.69 -6.41 2.28
C ASP A 23 5.08 -7.86 2.00
N THR A 24 4.34 -8.52 1.11
CA THR A 24 4.58 -9.92 0.76
C THR A 24 5.82 -10.13 -0.11
N GLY A 25 6.31 -9.08 -0.78
CA GLY A 25 7.53 -9.13 -1.58
C GLY A 25 8.79 -9.21 -0.69
N THR A 26 8.76 -8.57 0.48
CA THR A 26 9.89 -8.56 1.42
C THR A 26 9.65 -9.33 2.72
N GLY A 27 8.41 -9.73 3.00
CA GLY A 27 8.00 -10.33 4.28
C GLY A 27 7.95 -9.35 5.45
N ARG A 28 8.12 -8.04 5.19
CA ARG A 28 8.20 -7.02 6.24
C ARG A 28 6.82 -6.46 6.56
N THR A 29 6.58 -6.17 7.83
CA THR A 29 5.36 -5.48 8.28
C THR A 29 5.67 -4.03 8.56
N GLY A 30 4.79 -3.12 8.13
CA GLY A 30 4.95 -1.70 8.35
C GLY A 30 3.63 -0.94 8.40
N VAL A 31 3.74 0.33 8.79
CA VAL A 31 2.64 1.28 8.81
C VAL A 31 2.74 2.17 7.58
N VAL A 32 1.63 2.30 6.84
CA VAL A 32 1.51 3.18 5.67
C VAL A 32 1.66 4.64 6.10
N LEU A 33 2.55 5.36 5.43
CA LEU A 33 2.83 6.78 5.67
C LEU A 33 2.32 7.67 4.54
N LEU A 34 2.46 7.21 3.29
CA LEU A 34 2.10 7.95 2.08
C LEU A 34 1.60 6.96 1.02
N LEU A 35 0.77 7.46 0.12
CA LEU A 35 0.34 6.74 -1.07
C LEU A 35 0.86 7.44 -2.31
N ARG A 36 1.16 6.67 -3.36
CA ARG A 36 1.56 7.21 -4.66
C ARG A 36 0.64 6.66 -5.75
N ASP A 37 0.15 7.54 -6.61
CA ASP A 37 -0.67 7.15 -7.76
C ASP A 37 0.18 6.80 -9.00
N ALA A 38 -0.47 6.34 -10.07
CA ALA A 38 0.19 5.97 -11.32
C ALA A 38 0.84 7.16 -12.05
N ALA A 39 0.36 8.39 -11.82
CA ALA A 39 0.97 9.61 -12.35
C ALA A 39 2.22 10.02 -11.55
N GLY A 40 2.47 9.34 -10.42
CA GLY A 40 3.62 9.56 -9.56
C GLY A 40 3.39 10.63 -8.49
N ASN A 41 2.16 11.16 -8.33
CA ASN A 41 1.84 12.10 -7.27
C ASN A 41 1.80 11.38 -5.92
N VAL A 42 2.25 12.07 -4.88
CA VAL A 42 2.31 11.55 -3.52
C VAL A 42 1.21 12.21 -2.68
N HIS A 43 0.46 11.37 -1.98
CA HIS A 43 -0.72 11.74 -1.22
C HIS A 43 -0.53 11.40 0.25
N THR A 44 -1.00 12.28 1.13
CA THR A 44 -0.98 12.14 2.59
C THR A 44 -2.34 11.69 3.16
N GLU A 45 -3.28 11.36 2.29
CA GLU A 45 -4.63 10.90 2.60
C GLU A 45 -4.98 9.68 1.74
N GLY A 46 -6.10 9.02 2.05
CA GLY A 46 -6.59 7.90 1.28
C GLY A 46 -6.96 8.34 -0.14
N ILE A 47 -6.54 7.56 -1.14
CA ILE A 47 -6.88 7.78 -2.54
C ILE A 47 -7.52 6.52 -3.12
N GLU A 48 -8.31 6.67 -4.18
CA GLU A 48 -9.05 5.56 -4.78
C GLU A 48 -8.13 4.52 -5.42
N ARG A 49 -7.05 4.95 -6.07
CA ARG A 49 -6.18 4.08 -6.89
C ARG A 49 -4.69 4.27 -6.59
N PRO A 50 -4.22 3.92 -5.39
CA PRO A 50 -2.80 3.93 -5.09
C PRO A 50 -2.09 2.77 -5.80
N VAL A 51 -0.91 3.02 -6.36
CA VAL A 51 -0.06 1.98 -6.97
C VAL A 51 1.12 1.61 -6.06
N ARG A 52 1.59 2.54 -5.24
CA ARG A 52 2.61 2.29 -4.23
C ARG A 52 2.24 2.89 -2.88
N ALA A 53 2.73 2.29 -1.81
CA ALA A 53 2.67 2.86 -0.46
C ALA A 53 4.06 2.98 0.14
N LEU A 54 4.32 4.09 0.82
CA LEU A 54 5.52 4.25 1.63
C LEU A 54 5.24 3.68 3.01
N LEU A 55 6.02 2.68 3.43
CA LEU A 55 5.89 2.07 4.74
C LEU A 55 7.04 2.48 5.66
N ARG A 56 6.76 2.48 6.96
CA ARG A 56 7.79 2.40 8.02
C ARG A 56 7.60 1.12 8.80
N CYS A 57 8.69 0.46 9.18
CA CYS A 57 8.59 -0.65 10.10
C CYS A 57 8.14 -0.19 11.48
N GLU A 58 7.48 -1.09 12.20
CA GLU A 58 7.10 -0.87 13.59
C GLU A 58 8.28 -1.18 14.50
N GLY A 59 9.11 -0.17 14.71
CA GLY A 59 10.31 -0.28 15.53
C GLY A 59 11.12 1.00 15.48
N ARG A 60 11.96 1.26 16.49
CA ARG A 60 12.59 2.57 16.67
C ARG A 60 13.74 2.90 15.69
N ARG A 61 14.10 2.04 14.73
CA ARG A 61 15.27 2.28 13.85
C ARG A 61 15.23 1.71 12.43
N GLU A 62 14.11 1.13 11.99
CA GLU A 62 14.10 0.46 10.69
C GLU A 62 13.80 1.40 9.50
N PRO A 63 14.35 1.10 8.31
CA PRO A 63 14.25 1.96 7.14
C PRO A 63 12.82 2.04 6.63
N ARG A 64 12.49 3.18 6.01
CA ARG A 64 11.27 3.34 5.20
C ARG A 64 11.50 2.76 3.82
N TRP A 65 10.44 2.21 3.21
CA TRP A 65 10.53 1.68 1.86
C TRP A 65 9.21 1.86 1.11
N TRP A 66 9.30 1.92 -0.21
CA TRP A 66 8.13 1.87 -1.08
C TRP A 66 7.84 0.42 -1.42
N ALA A 67 6.59 0.01 -1.31
CA ALA A 67 6.09 -1.28 -1.78
C ALA A 67 4.96 -1.08 -2.81
N GLU A 68 4.81 -2.03 -3.73
CA GLU A 68 3.69 -2.06 -4.67
C GLU A 68 2.40 -2.42 -3.93
N VAL A 69 1.31 -1.71 -4.19
CA VAL A 69 0.01 -1.98 -3.53
C VAL A 69 -0.47 -3.40 -3.78
N GLY A 70 -0.20 -3.96 -4.97
CA GLY A 70 -0.52 -5.35 -5.29
C GLY A 70 0.18 -6.39 -4.40
N GLU A 71 1.30 -6.01 -3.76
CA GLU A 71 2.09 -6.83 -2.85
C GLU A 71 1.78 -6.55 -1.38
N LEU A 72 0.81 -5.68 -1.09
CA LEU A 72 0.41 -5.36 0.28
C LEU A 72 -0.83 -6.15 0.69
N ARG A 73 -0.82 -6.63 1.94
CA ARG A 73 -1.98 -7.25 2.59
C ARG A 73 -2.20 -6.57 3.94
N SER A 74 -3.46 -6.50 4.37
CA SER A 74 -3.77 -5.96 5.70
C SER A 74 -3.08 -6.80 6.77
N ALA A 75 -2.45 -6.12 7.72
CA ALA A 75 -1.99 -6.75 8.95
C ALA A 75 -2.99 -6.41 10.07
N PRO A 76 -3.30 -7.37 10.97
CA PRO A 76 -4.09 -7.09 12.17
C PRO A 76 -3.42 -6.06 13.08
#